data_AF-A0A7C3GXA9-F1
#
_entry.id   AF-A0A7C3GXA9-F1
#
_cell.length_a   1.000
_cell.length_b   1.000
_cell.length_c   1.000
_cell.angle_alpha   90.00
_cell.angle_beta   90.00
_cell.angle_gamma   90.00
#
_symmetry.space_group_name_H-M   'P 1'
#
loop_
_entity.id
_entity.type
_entity.pdbx_description
1 polymer ?
#
loop_
_entity_poly.entity_id
_entity_poly.type
_entity_poly.pdbx_seq_one_letter_code
_entity_poly.pdbx_strand_id
1 'polypeptide(L)'
;MDKVWKCPNGHILGLARRQKVNGRWVTRLLLYREAVDTAAERPAEVDVVAAIEGTALDVRCSVCGAVRSWSVGQDALERLLASVYRSHDHARALKVQEP
;
A
#
# COMPACT_ATOMS: atom_id res chain seq x y z
N MET A 1 7.56 -11.47 -1.81
CA MET A 1 7.93 -10.33 -2.67
C MET A 1 7.48 -9.07 -1.97
N ASP A 2 8.36 -8.08 -1.89
CA ASP A 2 8.07 -6.82 -1.23
C ASP A 2 7.20 -5.95 -2.14
N LYS A 3 6.29 -5.18 -1.55
CA LYS A 3 5.43 -4.24 -2.28
C LYS A 3 5.80 -2.82 -1.89
N VAL A 4 6.04 -1.99 -2.89
CA VAL A 4 6.29 -0.55 -2.69
C VAL A 4 5.04 0.12 -2.13
N TRP A 5 5.21 0.89 -1.06
CA TRP A 5 4.16 1.69 -0.45
C TRP A 5 4.41 3.17 -0.75
N LYS A 6 3.46 3.81 -1.42
CA LYS A 6 3.60 5.16 -1.99
C LYS A 6 2.66 6.17 -1.34
N CYS A 7 2.99 7.46 -1.35
CA CYS A 7 2.01 8.50 -1.06
C CYS A 7 1.01 8.65 -2.24
N PRO A 8 -0.09 9.41 -2.09
CA PRO A 8 -1.05 9.66 -3.17
C PRO A 8 -0.42 10.23 -4.46
N ASN A 9 0.69 10.97 -4.33
CA ASN A 9 1.41 11.58 -5.46
C ASN A 9 2.51 10.67 -6.03
N GLY A 10 2.65 9.43 -5.55
CA GLY A 10 3.54 8.44 -6.15
C GLY A 10 4.94 8.31 -5.55
N HIS A 11 5.37 9.20 -4.65
CA HIS A 11 6.65 9.07 -3.93
C HIS A 11 6.64 7.86 -3.00
N ILE A 12 7.76 7.15 -2.90
CA ILE A 12 7.86 5.93 -2.10
C ILE A 12 8.07 6.29 -0.63
N LEU A 13 7.16 5.85 0.23
CA LEU A 13 7.25 6.03 1.68
C LEU A 13 7.90 4.83 2.39
N GLY A 14 7.92 3.66 1.73
CA GLY A 14 8.48 2.46 2.32
C GLY A 14 8.14 1.19 1.55
N LEU A 15 8.37 0.03 2.19
CA LEU A 15 8.08 -1.29 1.64
C LEU A 15 7.18 -2.09 2.58
N ALA A 16 6.09 -2.63 2.04
CA ALA A 16 5.32 -3.67 2.69
C ALA A 16 5.97 -5.02 2.42
N ARG A 17 6.54 -5.65 3.45
CA ARG A 17 7.20 -6.95 3.37
C ARG A 17 6.40 -7.99 4.16
N ARG A 18 6.07 -9.10 3.50
CA ARG A 18 5.49 -10.28 4.15
C ARG A 18 6.61 -11.25 4.53
N GLN A 19 6.67 -11.63 5.80
CA GLN A 19 7.71 -12.50 6.34
C GLN A 19 7.16 -13.49 7.37
N LYS A 20 7.90 -14.57 7.61
CA LYS A 20 7.53 -15.60 8.58
C LYS A 20 8.24 -15.33 9.91
N VAL A 21 7.48 -15.12 10.97
CA VAL A 21 7.98 -14.87 12.33
C VAL A 21 7.34 -15.91 13.24
N ASN A 22 8.15 -16.70 13.96
CA ASN A 22 7.68 -17.76 14.86
C ASN A 22 6.62 -18.67 14.20
N GLY A 23 6.85 -19.05 12.95
CA GLY A 23 5.94 -19.92 12.18
C GLY A 23 4.72 -19.23 11.56
N ARG A 24 4.43 -17.97 11.91
CA ARG A 24 3.26 -17.21 11.40
C ARG A 24 3.67 -16.22 10.32
N TRP A 25 2.80 -16.01 9.35
CA TRP A 25 2.99 -14.97 8.33
C TRP A 25 2.53 -13.61 8.87
N VAL A 26 3.43 -12.64 8.86
CA VAL A 26 3.16 -11.25 9.22
C VAL A 26 3.52 -10.32 8.05
N THR A 27 2.79 -9.22 7.93
CA THR A 27 3.12 -8.14 7.00
C THR A 27 3.63 -6.96 7.80
N ARG A 28 4.85 -6.51 7.51
CA ARG A 28 5.46 -5.33 8.13
C ARG A 28 5.58 -4.21 7.11
N LEU A 29 5.41 -2.97 7.55
CA LEU A 29 5.87 -1.80 6.81
C LEU A 29 7.31 -1.47 7.23
N LEU A 30 8.24 -1.50 6.30
CA LEU A 30 9.57 -0.89 6.44
C LEU A 30 9.42 0.58 6.02
N LEU A 31 9.30 1.47 7.01
CA LEU A 31 9.09 2.90 6.80
C LEU A 31 10.42 3.60 6.58
N TYR A 32 10.51 4.40 5.52
CA TYR A 32 11.71 5.17 5.22
C TYR A 32 11.74 6.48 5.99
N ARG A 33 12.94 6.96 6.32
CA ARG A 33 13.15 8.27 6.94
C ARG A 33 12.59 9.38 6.05
N GLU A 34 12.94 9.30 4.77
CA GLU A 34 12.55 10.25 3.74
C GLU A 34 11.87 9.51 2.61
N ALA A 35 10.87 10.16 2.01
CA ALA A 35 10.21 9.64 0.84
C ALA A 35 11.17 9.68 -0.35
N VAL A 36 11.19 8.61 -1.15
CA VAL A 36 12.02 8.54 -2.36
C VAL A 36 11.23 9.05 -3.54
N ASP A 37 11.76 10.06 -4.22
CA ASP A 37 11.34 10.45 -5.56
C ASP A 37 12.11 9.62 -6.59
N THR A 38 11.41 8.72 -7.27
CA THR A 38 11.99 7.88 -8.32
C THR A 38 12.17 8.61 -9.65
N ALA A 39 11.58 9.79 -9.81
CA ALA A 39 11.79 10.63 -11.00
C ALA A 39 13.04 11.52 -10.87
N ALA A 40 13.63 11.62 -9.68
CA ALA A 40 14.86 12.36 -9.47
C ALA A 40 16.03 11.70 -10.20
N GLU A 41 16.91 12.52 -10.79
CA GLU A 41 18.10 12.09 -11.54
C GLU A 41 19.03 11.19 -10.71
N ARG A 42 19.04 11.39 -9.39
CA ARG A 42 19.75 10.53 -8.44
C ARG A 42 18.86 10.29 -7.20
N PRO A 43 18.14 9.15 -7.13
CA PRO A 43 17.32 8.81 -5.98
C PRO A 43 18.16 8.77 -4.70
N ALA A 44 17.64 9.32 -3.61
CA ALA A 44 18.31 9.34 -2.32
C ALA A 44 18.59 7.92 -1.80
N GLU A 45 19.69 7.76 -1.06
CA GLU A 45 19.95 6.54 -0.33
C GLU A 45 18.87 6.33 0.75
N VAL A 46 18.36 5.11 0.83
CA VAL A 46 17.21 4.79 1.67
C VAL A 46 17.67 4.43 3.08
N ASP A 47 17.26 5.22 4.06
CA ASP A 47 17.35 4.88 5.48
C ASP A 47 15.99 4.43 6.03
N VAL A 48 15.96 3.31 6.75
CA VAL A 48 14.73 2.74 7.34
C VAL A 48 14.66 3.14 8.80
N VAL A 49 13.62 3.91 9.16
CA VAL A 49 13.44 4.41 10.54
C VAL A 49 12.64 3.47 11.43
N ALA A 50 11.78 2.63 10.83
CA ALA A 50 10.94 1.73 11.59
C ALA A 50 10.51 0.51 10.77
N ALA A 51 10.31 -0.61 11.46
CA ALA A 51 9.61 -1.79 10.96
C ALA A 51 8.31 -1.97 11.76
N ILE A 52 7.16 -1.71 11.14
CA ILE A 52 5.86 -1.60 11.82
C ILE A 52 4.99 -2.83 11.55
N GLU A 53 4.64 -3.54 12.62
CA GLU A 53 3.63 -4.61 12.66
C GLU A 53 2.29 -4.03 13.16
N GLY A 54 1.51 -3.40 12.29
CA GLY A 54 0.26 -2.77 12.70
C GLY A 54 -0.09 -1.53 11.89
N THR A 55 -0.69 -0.55 12.55
CA THR A 55 -1.15 0.69 11.93
C THR A 55 -0.14 1.81 12.16
N ALA A 56 0.13 2.61 11.13
CA ALA A 56 0.83 3.88 11.25
C ALA A 56 -0.09 4.99 10.72
N LEU A 57 -0.45 5.93 11.58
CA LEU A 57 -1.35 7.03 11.22
C LEU A 57 -0.53 8.23 10.73
N ASP A 58 -1.12 8.96 9.78
CA ASP A 58 -0.66 10.27 9.35
C ASP A 58 0.81 10.33 8.89
N VAL A 59 1.28 9.30 8.18
CA VAL A 59 2.62 9.31 7.59
C VAL A 59 2.68 10.39 6.52
N ARG A 60 3.49 11.43 6.77
CA ARG A 60 3.67 12.57 5.88
C ARG A 60 4.82 12.33 4.92
N CYS A 61 4.57 12.54 3.63
CA CYS A 61 5.60 12.50 2.60
C CYS A 61 6.56 13.69 2.75
N SER A 62 7.86 13.44 2.88
CA SER A 62 8.87 14.50 2.97
C SER A 62 9.04 15.29 1.67
N VAL A 63 8.66 14.72 0.52
CA VAL A 63 8.79 15.37 -0.80
C VAL A 63 7.62 16.31 -1.11
N CYS A 64 6.37 15.86 -0.93
CA CYS A 64 5.18 16.64 -1.33
C CYS A 64 4.22 16.99 -0.20
N GLY A 65 4.50 16.61 1.04
CA GLY A 65 3.65 16.88 2.21
C GLY A 65 2.34 16.07 2.27
N ALA A 66 2.00 15.30 1.24
CA ALA A 66 0.82 14.46 1.23
C ALA A 66 0.86 13.43 2.37
N VAL A 67 -0.31 13.15 2.94
CA VAL A 67 -0.45 12.26 4.11
C VAL A 67 -1.08 10.93 3.67
N ARG A 68 -0.55 9.82 4.20
CA ARG A 68 -1.15 8.49 4.01
C ARG A 68 -1.04 7.67 5.30
N SER A 69 -2.13 7.01 5.68
CA SER A 69 -2.11 6.04 6.78
C SER A 69 -1.84 4.63 6.26
N TRP A 70 -1.07 3.86 7.02
CA TRP A 70 -0.83 2.44 6.80
C TRP A 70 -1.68 1.62 7.77
N SER A 71 -2.38 0.62 7.24
CA SER A 71 -3.12 -0.38 8.04
C SER A 71 -2.86 -1.76 7.46
N VAL A 72 -2.54 -2.73 8.32
CA VAL A 72 -2.36 -4.13 7.89
C VAL A 72 -3.66 -4.64 7.26
N GLY A 73 -3.54 -5.29 6.11
CA GLY A 73 -4.69 -5.90 5.42
C GLY A 73 -5.52 -4.95 4.57
N GLN A 74 -5.23 -3.63 4.59
CA GLN A 74 -5.93 -2.66 3.73
C GLN A 74 -5.88 -3.05 2.25
N ASP A 75 -4.71 -3.47 1.76
CA ASP A 75 -4.56 -3.97 0.38
C ASP A 75 -5.43 -5.20 0.07
N ALA A 76 -5.59 -6.10 1.05
CA ALA A 76 -6.42 -7.30 0.88
C ALA A 76 -7.91 -6.93 0.85
N LEU A 77 -8.30 -5.99 1.71
CA LEU A 77 -9.65 -5.43 1.73
C LEU A 77 -9.97 -4.72 0.41
N GLU A 78 -9.09 -3.86 -0.09
CA GLU A 78 -9.26 -3.16 -1.37
C GLU A 78 -9.42 -4.13 -2.54
N ARG A 79 -8.63 -5.22 -2.57
CA ARG A 79 -8.76 -6.28 -3.58
C ARG A 79 -10.09 -7.03 -3.47
N LEU A 80 -10.52 -7.34 -2.25
CA LEU A 80 -11.80 -7.99 -2.00
C LEU A 80 -12.95 -7.11 -2.50
N LEU A 81 -12.97 -5.84 -2.10
CA LEU A 81 -13.97 -4.86 -2.54
C LEU A 81 -13.99 -4.72 -4.06
N ALA A 82 -12.82 -4.56 -4.68
CA ALA A 82 -12.72 -4.48 -6.14
C ALA A 82 -13.27 -5.74 -6.83
N SER A 83 -13.08 -6.93 -6.24
CA SER A 83 -13.68 -8.16 -6.75
C SER A 83 -15.20 -8.16 -6.64
N VAL A 84 -15.74 -7.72 -5.50
CA VAL A 84 -17.19 -7.65 -5.26
C VAL A 84 -17.84 -6.68 -6.26
N TYR A 85 -17.25 -5.50 -6.49
CA TYR A 85 -17.77 -4.54 -7.46
C TYR A 85 -17.80 -5.10 -8.88
N ARG A 86 -16.72 -5.75 -9.34
CA ARG A 86 -16.70 -6.40 -10.67
C ARG A 86 -17.79 -7.47 -10.82
N SER A 87 -18.01 -8.28 -9.79
CA SER A 87 -19.05 -9.30 -9.80
C SER A 87 -20.46 -8.71 -9.81
N HIS A 88 -20.67 -7.62 -9.06
CA HIS A 88 -21.96 -6.91 -9.05
C HIS A 88 -22.26 -6.26 -10.40
N ASP A 89 -21.28 -5.61 -11.02
CA ASP A 89 -21.45 -4.97 -12.33
C ASP A 89 -21.73 -6.01 -13.43
N HIS A 90 -21.05 -7.16 -13.38
CA HIS A 90 -21.30 -8.28 -14.30
C HIS A 90 -22.71 -8.88 -14.11
N ALA A 91 -23.13 -9.11 -12.86
CA ALA A 91 -24.47 -9.61 -12.56
C ALA A 91 -25.58 -8.62 -12.97
N ARG A 92 -25.30 -7.32 -12.89
CA ARG A 92 -26.22 -6.25 -13.31
C ARG A 92 -26.29 -6.15 -14.84
N ALA A 93 -25.18 -6.33 -15.56
CA ALA A 93 -25.16 -6.36 -17.02
C ALA A 93 -25.94 -7.55 -17.61
N LEU A 94 -25.88 -8.73 -16.96
CA LEU A 94 -26.62 -9.92 -17.39
C LEU A 94 -28.14 -9.77 -17.22
N LYS A 95 -28.60 -9.09 -16.16
CA LYS A 95 -30.04 -8.84 -15.92
C LYS A 95 -30.68 -7.81 -16.86
N VAL A 96 -29.89 -7.04 -17.61
CA VAL A 96 -30.40 -6.04 -18.58
C VAL A 96 -30.65 -6.67 -19.96
N GLN A 97 -30.21 -7.91 -20.19
CA GLN A 97 -30.32 -8.62 -21.47
C GLN A 97 -31.46 -9.64 -21.56
N GLU A 98 -32.30 -9.76 -20.53
CA GLU A 98 -33.51 -10.62 -20.60
C GLU A 98 -34.68 -9.81 -21.22
N PRO A 99 -35.30 -10.30 -22.31
CA PRO A 99 -36.40 -9.63 -23.02
C PRO A 99 -37.72 -9.62 -22.25
#